data_AF-A0A9P7K0R1-F1
#
_entry.id   AF-A0A9P7K0R1-F1
#
_cell.length_a   1.000
_cell.length_b   1.000
_cell.length_c   1.000
_cell.angle_alpha   90.00
_cell.angle_beta   90.00
_cell.angle_gamma   90.00
#
_symmetry.space_group_name_H-M   'P 1'
#
loop_
_entity.id
_entity.type
_entity.pdbx_description
1 polymer ?
#
loop_
_entity_poly.entity_id
_entity_poly.type
_entity_poly.pdbx_seq_one_letter_code
_entity_poly.pdbx_strand_id
1 'polypeptide(L)'
;MPKAAMYCTEGLKAEKHEALIQEAVTAVHEKRYLSIAMACCKLGLTKYYHTVNQHFLGKMKPHVKAHMCQQLLNSLQEKVLQNWIKWLRATGIPLSKCTIAPKVEQLCG
;
A
#
# COMPACT_ATOMS: atom_id res chain seq x y z
N MET A 1 -18.30 8.72 12.27
CA MET A 1 -18.04 8.00 10.99
C MET A 1 -17.83 6.52 11.29
N PRO A 2 -18.32 5.59 10.45
CA PRO A 2 -18.04 4.18 10.63
C PRO A 2 -16.53 3.91 10.50
N LYS A 3 -15.95 3.09 11.39
CA LYS A 3 -14.50 2.78 11.42
C LYS A 3 -13.94 2.36 10.07
N ALA A 4 -14.72 1.61 9.28
CA ALA A 4 -14.33 1.19 7.93
C ALA A 4 -14.03 2.37 6.99
N ALA A 5 -14.85 3.44 7.03
CA ALA A 5 -14.63 4.62 6.19
C ALA A 5 -13.34 5.36 6.60
N MET A 6 -13.05 5.42 7.90
CA MET A 6 -11.80 6.00 8.41
C MET A 6 -10.58 5.27 7.83
N TYR A 7 -10.53 3.94 7.93
CA TYR A 7 -9.42 3.15 7.40
C TYR A 7 -9.26 3.30 5.87
N CYS A 8 -10.36 3.37 5.10
CA CYS A 8 -10.29 3.66 3.68
C CYS A 8 -9.66 5.03 3.39
N THR A 9 -10.03 6.07 4.15
CA THR A 9 -9.45 7.41 3.96
C THR A 9 -7.97 7.47 4.35
N GLU A 10 -7.54 6.73 5.37
CA GLU A 10 -6.13 6.63 5.77
C GLU A 10 -5.29 5.91 4.71
N GLY A 11 -5.82 4.81 4.14
CA GLY A 11 -5.17 4.11 3.03
C GLY A 11 -4.98 5.02 1.80
N LEU A 12 -6.02 5.76 1.41
CA LEU A 12 -5.93 6.71 0.29
C LEU A 12 -4.91 7.83 0.55
N LYS A 13 -4.78 8.30 1.79
CA LYS A 13 -3.75 9.29 2.15
C LYS A 13 -2.34 8.70 2.03
N ALA A 14 -2.14 7.47 2.49
CA ALA A 14 -0.86 6.78 2.40
C ALA A 14 -0.46 6.53 0.93
N GLU A 15 -1.40 6.08 0.09
CA GLU A 15 -1.16 5.89 -1.35
C GLU A 15 -0.78 7.19 -2.06
N LYS A 16 -1.51 8.28 -1.81
CA LYS A 16 -1.18 9.59 -2.38
C LYS A 16 0.18 10.08 -1.92
N HIS A 17 0.53 9.87 -0.65
CA HIS A 17 1.82 10.27 -0.13
C HIS A 17 2.97 9.49 -0.78
N GLU A 18 2.83 8.18 -0.92
CA GLU A 18 3.79 7.32 -1.61
C GLU A 18 3.94 7.71 -3.09
N ALA A 19 2.83 8.06 -3.76
CA ALA A 19 2.86 8.54 -5.15
C ALA A 19 3.70 9.82 -5.30
N LEU A 20 3.58 10.78 -4.36
CA LEU A 20 4.39 12.00 -4.36
C LEU A 20 5.88 11.71 -4.12
N ILE A 21 6.21 10.74 -3.25
CA ILE A 21 7.60 10.31 -3.03
C ILE A 21 8.16 9.71 -4.33
N GLN A 22 7.40 8.84 -5.00
CA GLN A 22 7.82 8.22 -6.24
C GLN A 22 7.97 9.25 -7.37
N GLU A 23 7.07 10.23 -7.46
CA GLU A 23 7.18 11.34 -8.40
C GLU A 23 8.46 12.16 -8.17
N ALA A 24 8.78 12.46 -6.92
CA ALA A 24 10.02 13.18 -6.56
C ALA A 24 11.27 12.41 -7.03
N VAL A 25 11.31 11.10 -6.78
CA VAL A 25 12.43 10.23 -7.18
C VAL A 25 12.54 10.15 -8.70
N THR A 26 11.42 9.95 -9.40
CA THR A 26 11.38 9.87 -10.87
C THR A 26 11.82 11.20 -11.50
N ALA A 27 11.37 12.33 -10.97
CA ALA A 27 11.74 13.66 -11.48
C ALA A 27 13.24 13.96 -11.33
N VAL A 28 13.89 13.43 -10.29
CA VAL A 28 15.35 13.53 -10.14
C VAL A 28 16.08 12.60 -11.11
N HIS A 29 15.61 11.35 -11.29
CA HIS A 29 16.18 10.43 -12.28
C HIS A 29 16.10 10.96 -13.71
N GLU A 30 14.98 11.58 -14.06
CA GLU A 30 14.75 12.22 -15.36
C GLU A 30 15.45 13.58 -15.51
N LYS A 31 16.24 14.01 -14.51
CA LYS A 31 16.96 15.29 -14.48
C LYS A 31 16.05 16.53 -14.60
N ARG A 32 14.75 16.42 -14.29
CA ARG A 32 13.83 17.57 -14.19
C ARG A 32 14.20 18.49 -13.01
N TYR A 33 14.79 17.91 -11.96
CA TYR A 33 15.34 18.63 -10.82
C TYR A 33 16.82 18.27 -10.63
N LEU A 34 17.64 19.27 -10.31
CA LEU A 34 19.08 19.12 -10.06
C LEU A 34 19.37 18.31 -8.78
N SER A 35 18.48 18.36 -7.79
CA SER A 35 18.68 17.70 -6.51
C SER A 35 17.36 17.22 -5.89
N ILE A 36 17.47 16.22 -5.01
CA ILE A 36 16.35 15.70 -4.22
C ILE A 36 15.76 16.78 -3.33
N ALA A 37 16.60 17.66 -2.77
CA ALA A 37 16.15 18.77 -1.94
C ALA A 37 15.24 19.74 -2.73
N MET A 38 15.60 20.03 -3.99
CA MET A 38 14.78 20.87 -4.87
C MET A 38 13.47 20.19 -5.24
N ALA A 39 13.49 18.89 -5.56
CA ALA A 39 12.29 18.10 -5.81
C ALA A 39 11.35 18.07 -4.59
N CYS A 40 11.89 17.86 -3.39
CA CYS A 40 11.12 17.86 -2.14
C CYS A 40 10.51 19.22 -1.84
N CYS A 41 11.25 20.32 -2.06
CA CYS A 41 10.74 21.66 -1.87
C CYS A 41 9.57 21.96 -2.83
N LYS A 42 9.70 21.58 -4.10
CA LYS A 42 8.65 21.79 -5.11
C LYS A 42 7.39 20.96 -4.86
N LEU A 43 7.54 19.73 -4.35
CA LEU A 43 6.42 18.83 -4.06
C LEU A 43 5.88 18.95 -2.62
N GLY A 44 6.38 19.90 -1.82
CA GLY A 44 5.94 20.10 -0.43
C GLY A 44 6.36 18.97 0.53
N LEU A 45 7.36 18.17 0.14
CA LEU A 45 7.89 17.03 0.89
C LEU A 45 9.14 17.37 1.72
N THR A 46 9.43 18.65 1.99
CA THR A 46 10.66 19.07 2.69
C THR A 46 10.86 18.35 4.02
N LYS A 47 9.78 18.13 4.79
CA LYS A 47 9.83 17.38 6.07
C LYS A 47 10.21 15.90 5.88
N TYR A 48 10.00 15.34 4.70
CA TYR A 48 10.21 13.94 4.35
C TYR A 48 11.45 13.73 3.47
N TYR A 49 12.36 14.71 3.42
CA TYR A 49 13.59 14.64 2.63
C TYR A 49 14.36 13.33 2.85
N HIS A 50 14.49 12.90 4.11
CA HIS A 50 15.23 11.67 4.41
C HIS A 50 14.58 10.44 3.78
N THR A 51 13.25 10.33 3.86
CA THR A 51 12.47 9.25 3.26
C THR A 51 12.67 9.24 1.74
N VAL A 52 12.49 10.38 1.07
CA VAL A 52 12.69 10.48 -0.38
C VAL A 52 14.12 10.09 -0.79
N ASN A 53 15.13 10.50 -0.02
CA ASN A 53 16.51 10.11 -0.27
C ASN A 53 16.76 8.59 -0.11
N GLN A 54 16.15 7.94 0.89
CA GLN A 54 16.26 6.49 1.05
C GLN A 54 15.58 5.72 -0.09
N HIS A 55 14.45 6.24 -0.61
CA HIS A 55 13.79 5.69 -1.80
C HIS A 55 14.65 5.87 -3.05
N PHE A 56 15.26 7.05 -3.24
CA PHE A 56 16.18 7.31 -4.34
C PHE A 56 17.39 6.36 -4.31
N LEU A 57 17.94 6.09 -3.13
CA LEU A 57 19.05 5.14 -2.94
C LEU A 57 18.61 3.66 -3.04
N GLY A 58 17.32 3.37 -3.27
CA GLY A 58 16.79 2.01 -3.34
C GLY A 58 16.80 1.24 -2.01
N LYS A 59 17.03 1.92 -0.88
CA LYS A 59 17.12 1.30 0.46
C LYS A 59 15.76 1.10 1.11
N MET A 60 14.75 1.85 0.69
CA MET A 60 13.36 1.67 1.13
C MET A 60 12.50 1.19 -0.03
N LYS A 61 11.64 0.22 0.26
CA LYS A 61 10.56 -0.19 -0.65
C LYS A 61 9.31 0.63 -0.35
N PRO A 62 8.46 0.89 -1.37
CA PRO A 62 7.16 1.51 -1.16
C PRO A 62 6.38 0.79 -0.06
N HIS A 63 5.60 1.54 0.73
CA HIS A 63 4.85 0.98 1.87
C HIS A 63 4.01 -0.26 1.47
N VAL A 64 3.38 -0.20 0.30
CA VAL A 64 2.58 -1.31 -0.26
C VAL A 64 3.41 -2.57 -0.53
N LYS A 65 4.70 -2.40 -0.87
CA LYS A 65 5.63 -3.51 -1.16
C LYS A 65 6.40 -3.99 0.07
N ALA A 66 6.53 -3.17 1.10
CA ALA A 66 7.28 -3.51 2.32
C ALA A 66 6.65 -4.71 3.06
N HIS A 67 5.32 -4.79 3.07
CA HIS A 67 4.59 -5.88 3.71
C HIS A 67 4.34 -7.10 2.82
N MET A 68 4.69 -7.05 1.53
CA MET A 68 4.49 -8.20 0.64
C MET A 68 5.26 -9.43 1.09
N CYS A 69 6.45 -9.26 1.69
CA CYS A 69 7.22 -10.37 2.24
C CYS A 69 6.60 -10.97 3.52
N GLN A 70 5.65 -10.27 4.15
CA GLN A 70 4.90 -10.74 5.31
C GLN A 70 3.53 -11.34 4.93
N GLN A 71 3.13 -11.26 3.65
CA GLN A 71 1.88 -11.84 3.19
C GLN A 71 2.01 -13.37 3.16
N LEU A 72 1.08 -14.05 3.83
CA LEU A 72 0.98 -15.50 3.82
C LEU A 72 0.43 -16.02 2.48
N LEU A 73 -0.43 -15.22 1.84
CA LEU A 73 -1.07 -15.55 0.58
C LEU A 73 -0.35 -14.86 -0.58
N ASN A 74 -0.18 -15.57 -1.69
CA ASN A 74 0.21 -14.97 -2.96
C ASN A 74 -0.96 -14.19 -3.59
N SER A 75 -0.67 -13.38 -4.60
CA SER A 75 -1.65 -12.50 -5.24
C SER A 75 -2.88 -13.24 -5.81
N LEU A 76 -2.70 -14.48 -6.29
CA LEU A 76 -3.79 -15.29 -6.81
C LEU A 76 -4.69 -15.80 -5.68
N GLN A 77 -4.09 -16.29 -4.60
CA GLN A 77 -4.79 -16.75 -3.40
C GLN A 77 -5.57 -15.60 -2.74
N GLU A 78 -4.98 -14.41 -2.64
CA GLU A 78 -5.68 -13.22 -2.15
C GLU A 78 -6.90 -12.87 -3.01
N LYS A 79 -6.79 -12.98 -4.35
CA LYS A 79 -7.92 -12.73 -5.26
C LYS A 79 -9.04 -13.74 -5.05
N VAL A 80 -8.70 -15.02 -4.82
CA VAL A 80 -9.69 -16.05 -4.47
C VAL A 80 -10.36 -15.73 -3.14
N LEU A 81 -9.59 -15.33 -2.13
CA LEU A 81 -10.12 -14.95 -0.82
C LEU A 81 -11.03 -13.72 -0.91
N GLN A 82 -10.67 -12.70 -1.69
CA GLN A 82 -11.50 -11.53 -1.94
C GLN A 82 -12.83 -11.90 -2.59
N ASN A 83 -12.82 -12.79 -3.58
CA ASN A 83 -14.04 -13.27 -4.22
C ASN A 83 -14.92 -14.06 -3.24
N TRP A 84 -14.31 -14.87 -2.37
CA TRP A 84 -15.02 -15.57 -1.31
C TRP A 84 -15.68 -14.60 -0.32
N ILE A 85 -14.98 -13.56 0.12
CA ILE A 85 -15.52 -12.51 1.00
C ILE A 85 -16.68 -11.77 0.34
N LYS A 86 -16.58 -11.45 -0.96
CA LYS A 86 -17.67 -10.83 -1.72
C LYS A 86 -18.90 -11.74 -1.79
N TRP A 87 -18.69 -13.04 -1.99
CA TRP A 87 -19.75 -14.03 -1.99
C TRP A 87 -20.43 -14.15 -0.62
N LEU A 88 -19.67 -14.24 0.48
CA LEU A 88 -20.21 -14.26 1.85
C LEU A 88 -21.08 -13.04 2.13
N ARG A 89 -20.64 -11.85 1.69
CA ARG A 89 -21.43 -10.63 1.81
C ARG A 89 -22.73 -10.70 1.00
N ALA A 90 -22.68 -11.23 -0.22
CA ALA A 90 -23.84 -11.34 -1.09
C ALA A 90 -24.89 -12.33 -0.56
N THR A 91 -24.46 -13.37 0.16
CA THR A 91 -25.35 -14.36 0.80
C THR A 91 -25.84 -13.94 2.19
N GLY A 92 -25.44 -12.77 2.68
CA GLY A 92 -25.82 -12.27 4.01
C GLY A 92 -25.08 -12.95 5.16
N ILE A 93 -24.01 -13.71 4.89
CA ILE A 93 -23.19 -14.34 5.92
C ILE A 93 -22.26 -13.27 6.51
N PRO A 94 -22.27 -13.05 7.85
CA PRO A 94 -21.45 -12.04 8.48
C PRO A 94 -19.95 -12.39 8.35
N LEU A 95 -19.16 -11.38 8.01
CA LEU A 95 -17.70 -11.52 7.92
C LEU A 95 -17.10 -11.56 9.33
N SER A 96 -16.59 -12.72 9.70
CA SER A 96 -15.87 -12.97 10.95
C SER A 96 -14.60 -13.78 10.69
N LYS A 97 -13.70 -13.84 11.68
CA LYS A 97 -12.52 -14.72 11.60
C LYS A 97 -12.94 -16.17 11.38
N CYS A 98 -14.00 -16.64 12.04
CA CYS A 98 -14.51 -18.00 11.91
C CYS A 98 -15.02 -18.34 10.50
N THR A 99 -15.61 -17.38 9.80
CA THR A 99 -16.13 -17.60 8.43
C THR A 99 -15.06 -17.49 7.34
N ILE A 100 -13.94 -16.81 7.65
CA ILE A 100 -12.85 -16.56 6.70
C ILE A 100 -11.73 -17.59 6.88
N ALA A 101 -11.41 -17.97 8.12
CA ALA A 101 -10.30 -18.87 8.46
C ALA A 101 -10.29 -20.19 7.69
N PRO A 102 -11.41 -20.93 7.53
CA PRO A 102 -11.40 -22.19 6.79
C PRO A 102 -10.95 -22.02 5.34
N LYS A 103 -11.29 -20.89 4.71
CA LYS A 103 -10.87 -20.61 3.34
C LYS A 103 -9.40 -20.25 3.26
N VAL A 104 -8.87 -19.55 4.26
CA VAL A 104 -7.45 -19.20 4.33
C VAL A 104 -6.61 -20.47 4.54
N GLU A 105 -7.01 -21.35 5.46
CA GLU A 105 -6.35 -22.65 5.68
C GLU A 105 -6.33 -23.48 4.40
N GLN A 106 -7.47 -23.58 3.70
CA GLN A 106 -7.54 -24.27 2.40
C GLN A 106 -6.60 -23.68 1.35
N LEU A 107 -6.36 -22.37 1.36
CA LEU A 107 -5.49 -21.70 0.40
C LEU A 107 -4.00 -21.84 0.75
N CYS A 108 -3.66 -21.92 2.03
CA CYS A 108 -2.28 -22.00 2.51
C CYS A 108 -1.69 -23.42 2.48
N GLY A 109 -2.55 -24.45 2.50
CA GLY A 109 -2.13 -25.86 2.58
C GLY A 109 -2.07 -26.36 4.01
#